data_AF-V7CUD7-F1
#
_entry.id   AF-V7CUD7-F1
#
_cell.length_a   1.000
_cell.length_b   1.000
_cell.length_c   1.000
_cell.angle_alpha   90.00
_cell.angle_beta   90.00
_cell.angle_gamma   90.00
#
_symmetry.space_group_name_H-M   'P 1'
#
loop_
_entity.id
_entity.type
_entity.pdbx_description
1 polymer ?
#
loop_
_entity_poly.entity_id
_entity_poly.type
_entity_poly.pdbx_seq_one_letter_code
_entity_poly.pdbx_strand_id
1 'polypeptide(L)'
;MLVSFSKTELTNRVKRMRASKAVLVANPAAPGGVQVQSDQDERTVSAGSFKWKRFEGPIPAQHSTSDVQAPDVVIIEAGQPSTADCVKGKASFWDADFNMSRHNLSQYLLEEDISRLKGLSVSLLYNTAESLLGEVTALVCMANVRAKEEAVVEEKKTRQLADLQKEIDRLQTEAAEVDRLRADFQRLDQFKSGLEVQIDQLKKENEDKQQKISQHETKIELLKDDVTNTFIVGFEAALEQVAAVHPSVDLSLMDPCKTVVEGKLVGDA
;
A
#
# COMPACT_ATOMS: atom_id res chain seq x y z
N MET A 1 -27.26 6.22 21.61
CA MET A 1 -27.72 7.29 20.71
C MET A 1 -26.67 7.47 19.63
N LEU A 2 -26.91 6.94 18.42
CA LEU A 2 -26.01 7.10 17.28
C LEU A 2 -26.34 8.43 16.59
N VAL A 3 -25.43 9.40 16.72
CA VAL A 3 -25.58 10.71 16.06
C VAL A 3 -25.20 10.52 14.59
N SER A 4 -26.20 10.41 13.73
CA SER A 4 -26.03 10.38 12.28
C SER A 4 -25.66 11.78 11.78
N PHE A 5 -24.41 11.98 11.36
CA PHE A 5 -23.98 13.24 10.75
C PHE A 5 -24.59 13.37 9.36
N SER A 6 -25.16 14.55 9.08
CA SER A 6 -25.68 14.85 7.75
C SER A 6 -24.55 14.99 6.73
N LYS A 7 -24.85 14.71 5.45
CA LYS A 7 -23.88 14.81 4.33
C LYS A 7 -23.23 16.20 4.25
N THR A 8 -24.00 17.25 4.54
CA THR A 8 -23.52 18.64 4.59
C THR A 8 -22.54 18.87 5.74
N GLU A 9 -22.80 18.30 6.90
CA GLU A 9 -21.93 18.38 8.07
C GLU A 9 -20.60 17.66 7.86
N LEU A 10 -20.62 16.51 7.18
CA LEU A 10 -19.41 15.79 6.78
C LEU A 10 -18.54 16.64 5.83
N THR A 11 -19.16 17.27 4.83
CA THR A 11 -18.43 18.13 3.88
C THR A 11 -17.83 19.38 4.54
N ASN A 12 -18.54 19.98 5.49
CA ASN A 12 -18.04 21.13 6.25
C ASN A 12 -16.91 20.75 7.20
N ARG A 13 -16.92 19.52 7.73
CA ARG A 13 -15.85 19.01 8.60
C ARG A 13 -14.58 18.71 7.80
N VAL A 14 -14.70 18.12 6.61
CA VAL A 14 -13.57 17.89 5.70
C VAL A 14 -12.96 19.22 5.23
N LYS A 15 -13.78 20.23 4.92
CA LYS A 15 -13.31 21.59 4.59
C LYS A 15 -12.54 22.23 5.75
N ARG A 16 -13.04 22.11 6.98
CA ARG A 16 -12.34 22.60 8.19
C ARG A 16 -11.01 21.89 8.39
N MET A 17 -10.95 20.57 8.25
CA MET A 17 -9.69 19.82 8.40
C MET A 17 -8.64 20.20 7.35
N ARG A 18 -9.07 20.55 6.12
CA ARG A 18 -8.16 21.06 5.10
C ARG A 18 -7.68 22.48 5.39
N ALA A 19 -8.53 23.35 5.95
CA ALA A 19 -8.12 24.69 6.39
C ALA A 19 -7.17 24.66 7.60
N SER A 20 -7.35 23.70 8.52
CA SER A 20 -6.48 23.54 9.70
C SER A 20 -5.10 22.95 9.38
N LYS A 21 -4.89 22.38 8.19
CA LYS A 21 -3.58 21.84 7.77
C LYS A 21 -2.66 22.89 7.14
N ALA A 22 -3.09 24.16 7.06
CA ALA A 22 -2.30 25.28 6.55
C ALA A 22 -1.69 26.17 7.65
N VAL A 23 -1.84 25.82 8.93
CA VAL A 23 -1.26 26.59 10.05
C VAL A 23 -0.24 25.73 10.76
N LEU A 24 0.94 25.57 10.15
CA LEU A 24 2.18 25.44 10.90
C LEU A 24 3.33 26.01 10.06
N VAL A 25 3.92 27.08 10.59
CA VAL A 25 5.23 27.65 10.29
C VAL A 25 5.36 28.41 8.96
N ALA A 26 5.31 29.74 9.04
CA ALA A 26 6.50 30.60 8.87
C ALA A 26 6.10 32.07 9.01
N ASN A 27 6.61 32.73 10.05
CA ASN A 27 6.87 34.16 10.02
C ASN A 27 8.24 34.32 9.36
N PRO A 28 8.34 35.06 8.24
CA PRO A 28 9.29 36.16 8.26
C PRO A 28 8.72 37.41 7.59
N ALA A 29 9.01 38.54 8.20
CA ALA A 29 8.94 39.84 7.56
C ALA A 29 9.81 39.87 6.29
N ALA A 30 9.21 40.14 5.12
CA ALA A 30 9.71 41.00 4.03
C ALA A 30 8.94 40.73 2.72
N PRO A 31 8.78 41.75 1.84
CA PRO A 31 7.78 41.75 0.78
C PRO A 31 8.35 41.26 -0.55
N GLY A 32 7.59 40.40 -1.24
CA GLY A 32 7.90 40.00 -2.61
C GLY A 32 6.76 39.18 -3.17
N GLY A 33 5.87 39.82 -3.93
CA GLY A 33 4.76 39.15 -4.57
C GLY A 33 5.24 38.16 -5.63
N VAL A 34 4.64 36.98 -5.65
CA VAL A 34 4.68 36.09 -6.81
C VAL A 34 3.26 35.60 -7.07
N GLN A 35 2.72 36.08 -8.17
CA GLN A 35 1.47 35.66 -8.79
C GLN A 35 1.72 34.31 -9.47
N VAL A 36 1.05 33.25 -9.00
CA VAL A 36 1.06 31.94 -9.66
C VAL A 36 -0.31 31.73 -10.29
N GLN A 37 -0.32 31.85 -11.62
CA GLN A 37 -1.43 31.49 -12.49
C GLN A 37 -1.35 29.99 -12.74
N SER A 38 -2.42 29.26 -12.40
CA SER A 38 -2.51 27.82 -12.59
C SER A 38 -3.11 27.53 -13.96
N ASP A 39 -2.32 26.95 -14.87
CA ASP A 39 -2.85 26.36 -16.09
C ASP A 39 -3.47 24.98 -15.78
N GLN A 40 -4.70 24.83 -16.25
CA GLN A 40 -5.42 23.56 -16.37
C GLN A 40 -5.07 22.90 -17.70
N ASP A 41 -5.28 21.59 -17.71
CA ASP A 41 -5.36 20.69 -18.86
C ASP A 41 -4.04 20.20 -19.45
N GLU A 42 -3.68 18.96 -19.10
CA GLU A 42 -3.30 18.00 -20.13
C GLU A 42 -3.65 16.57 -19.70
N ARG A 43 -4.60 15.99 -20.45
CA ARG A 43 -4.89 14.55 -20.47
C ARG A 43 -3.70 13.84 -21.12
N THR A 44 -3.04 12.95 -20.41
CA THR A 44 -2.14 11.98 -21.04
C THR A 44 -2.81 10.61 -21.12
N VAL A 45 -2.98 10.20 -22.38
CA VAL A 45 -3.58 8.94 -22.84
C VAL A 45 -2.53 7.84 -22.76
N SER A 46 -2.97 6.67 -22.32
CA SER A 46 -2.24 5.39 -22.31
C SER A 46 -1.81 4.92 -23.70
N ALA A 47 -0.58 4.42 -23.86
CA ALA A 47 -0.24 3.24 -24.66
C ALA A 47 1.27 2.97 -24.63
N GLY A 48 1.68 1.70 -24.47
CA GLY A 48 3.07 1.30 -24.70
C GLY A 48 3.52 0.10 -23.87
N SER A 49 3.00 -1.08 -24.18
CA SER A 49 3.40 -2.36 -23.60
C SER A 49 4.88 -2.69 -23.87
N PHE A 50 5.74 -2.67 -22.86
CA PHE A 50 7.05 -3.30 -22.93
C PHE A 50 6.96 -4.73 -22.40
N LYS A 51 6.87 -5.70 -23.32
CA LYS A 51 7.01 -7.13 -23.00
C LYS A 51 8.49 -7.47 -22.89
N TRP A 52 8.99 -7.60 -21.66
CA TRP A 52 10.28 -8.23 -21.41
C TRP A 52 10.12 -9.75 -21.48
N LYS A 53 10.69 -10.34 -22.53
CA LYS A 53 10.74 -11.79 -22.73
C LYS A 53 11.81 -12.35 -21.78
N ARG A 54 11.36 -12.97 -20.68
CA ARG A 54 12.22 -13.64 -19.71
C ARG A 54 12.83 -14.88 -20.39
N PHE A 55 14.16 -14.91 -20.53
CA PHE A 55 14.87 -16.11 -20.98
C PHE A 55 15.16 -16.95 -19.73
N GLU A 56 14.36 -17.99 -19.51
CA GLU A 56 14.65 -19.00 -18.49
C GLU A 56 15.64 -20.00 -19.10
N GLY A 57 16.90 -19.89 -18.69
CA GLY A 57 17.94 -20.89 -18.91
C GLY A 57 18.59 -21.21 -17.57
N PRO A 58 18.84 -22.50 -17.27
CA PRO A 58 19.38 -22.90 -15.98
C PRO A 58 20.83 -22.42 -15.83
N ILE A 59 21.14 -21.80 -14.69
CA ILE A 59 22.50 -21.48 -14.26
C ILE A 59 23.05 -22.71 -13.51
N PRO A 60 24.01 -23.47 -14.05
CA PRO A 60 24.77 -24.39 -13.23
C PRO A 60 25.84 -23.60 -12.46
N ALA A 61 25.72 -23.64 -11.14
CA ALA A 61 26.81 -23.30 -10.24
C ALA A 61 27.90 -24.38 -10.37
N GLN A 62 29.11 -24.00 -10.79
CA GLN A 62 30.30 -24.79 -10.54
C GLN A 62 31.45 -23.88 -10.14
N HIS A 63 31.85 -24.02 -8.87
CA HIS A 63 33.19 -23.72 -8.40
C HIS A 63 34.18 -24.57 -9.19
N SER A 64 35.19 -23.95 -9.79
CA SER A 64 36.39 -24.67 -10.21
C SER A 64 37.59 -23.74 -10.18
N THR A 65 38.38 -23.90 -9.13
CA THR A 65 39.80 -23.57 -9.07
C THR A 65 40.52 -24.43 -10.11
N SER A 66 41.18 -23.83 -11.11
CA SER A 66 42.24 -24.52 -11.85
C SER A 66 43.17 -23.52 -12.52
N ASP A 67 44.42 -23.62 -12.09
CA ASP A 67 45.67 -23.54 -12.85
C ASP A 67 45.58 -23.00 -14.28
N VAL A 68 46.16 -21.80 -14.48
CA VAL A 68 46.52 -21.31 -15.80
C VAL A 68 47.86 -21.94 -16.17
N GLN A 69 47.79 -22.96 -17.02
CA GLN A 69 48.88 -23.54 -17.78
C GLN A 69 49.47 -22.49 -18.72
N ALA A 70 50.79 -22.29 -18.64
CA ALA A 70 51.55 -21.43 -19.53
C ALA A 70 51.49 -21.95 -20.98
N PRO A 71 51.47 -21.08 -22.00
CA PRO A 71 51.61 -21.51 -23.38
C PRO A 71 53.06 -21.88 -23.69
N ASP A 72 53.23 -23.02 -24.35
CA ASP A 72 54.48 -23.49 -24.95
C ASP A 72 55.05 -22.43 -25.91
N VAL A 73 56.21 -21.89 -25.54
CA VAL A 73 57.03 -21.06 -26.42
C VAL A 73 57.94 -21.98 -27.22
N VAL A 74 57.64 -22.11 -28.52
CA VAL A 74 58.50 -22.74 -29.50
C VAL A 74 59.81 -21.94 -29.61
N ILE A 75 60.90 -22.64 -29.29
CA ILE A 75 62.28 -22.20 -29.47
C ILE A 75 62.57 -22.15 -30.97
N ILE A 76 62.84 -20.97 -31.52
CA ILE A 76 63.52 -20.83 -32.81
C ILE A 76 64.98 -20.44 -32.50
N GLU A 77 65.88 -21.40 -32.68
CA GLU A 77 67.32 -21.19 -32.75
C GLU A 77 67.66 -20.50 -34.08
N ALA A 78 68.30 -19.32 -34.03
CA ALA A 78 69.28 -18.90 -35.02
C ALA A 78 70.08 -17.68 -34.52
N GLY A 79 71.40 -17.84 -34.42
CA GLY A 79 72.37 -16.75 -34.57
C GLY A 79 72.90 -16.12 -33.29
N GLN A 80 74.09 -16.57 -32.86
CA GLN A 80 74.98 -15.80 -31.98
C GLN A 80 75.21 -14.39 -32.55
N PRO A 81 75.39 -13.39 -31.67
CA PRO A 81 76.76 -12.94 -31.47
C PRO A 81 77.19 -13.01 -30.00
N SER A 82 78.42 -13.47 -29.86
CA SER A 82 79.26 -13.39 -28.68
C SER A 82 79.40 -11.93 -28.19
N THR A 83 78.94 -11.67 -26.97
CA THR A 83 79.80 -11.09 -25.92
C THR A 83 79.28 -11.55 -24.56
N ALA A 84 80.13 -12.31 -23.87
CA ALA A 84 79.98 -12.68 -22.48
C ALA A 84 79.88 -11.42 -21.61
N ASP A 85 78.82 -11.32 -20.80
CA ASP A 85 78.89 -11.15 -19.35
C ASP A 85 77.50 -10.87 -18.75
N CYS A 86 77.28 -11.45 -17.56
CA CYS A 86 76.17 -11.21 -16.62
C CYS A 86 74.87 -12.02 -16.80
N VAL A 87 74.94 -13.33 -16.48
CA VAL A 87 73.80 -14.05 -15.90
C VAL A 87 73.81 -13.78 -14.39
N LYS A 88 73.11 -12.73 -13.95
CA LYS A 88 72.63 -12.54 -12.56
C LYS A 88 71.14 -12.20 -12.63
N GLY A 89 70.36 -12.75 -11.70
CA GLY A 89 68.90 -12.92 -11.78
C GLY A 89 68.09 -11.76 -12.34
N LYS A 90 66.99 -12.08 -13.04
CA LYS A 90 66.00 -11.11 -13.49
C LYS A 90 65.40 -10.41 -12.26
N ALA A 91 65.98 -9.28 -11.86
CA ALA A 91 65.40 -8.42 -10.84
C ALA A 91 64.00 -8.01 -11.30
N SER A 92 63.00 -8.27 -10.47
CA SER A 92 61.63 -7.80 -10.66
C SER A 92 61.65 -6.26 -10.73
N PHE A 93 60.75 -5.69 -11.52
CA PHE A 93 60.56 -4.23 -11.59
C PHE A 93 60.33 -3.59 -10.20
N TRP A 94 59.83 -4.39 -9.24
CA TRP A 94 59.55 -3.96 -7.87
C TRP A 94 60.69 -4.25 -6.88
N ASP A 95 61.80 -4.83 -7.30
CA ASP A 95 62.95 -5.09 -6.42
C ASP A 95 63.68 -3.79 -6.09
N ALA A 96 64.11 -3.62 -4.85
CA ALA A 96 64.82 -2.41 -4.40
C ALA A 96 66.13 -2.17 -5.16
N ASP A 97 66.75 -3.24 -5.66
CA ASP A 97 67.99 -3.20 -6.45
C ASP A 97 67.73 -3.02 -7.96
N PHE A 98 66.46 -2.88 -8.37
CA PHE A 98 66.10 -2.69 -9.78
C PHE A 98 66.57 -1.33 -10.28
N ASN A 99 67.56 -1.34 -11.17
CA ASN A 99 68.10 -0.12 -11.75
C ASN A 99 67.19 0.38 -12.88
N MET A 100 66.19 1.19 -12.50
CA MET A 100 65.22 1.78 -13.42
C MET A 100 65.88 2.55 -14.56
N SER A 101 66.96 3.28 -14.28
CA SER A 101 67.69 4.05 -15.29
C SER A 101 68.31 3.14 -16.34
N ARG A 102 68.97 2.05 -15.93
CA ARG A 102 69.56 1.07 -16.86
C ARG A 102 68.49 0.34 -17.66
N HIS A 103 67.38 -0.03 -17.02
CA HIS A 103 66.26 -0.67 -17.70
C HIS A 103 65.64 0.27 -18.75
N ASN A 104 65.36 1.51 -18.39
CA ASN A 104 64.77 2.49 -19.30
C ASN A 104 65.69 2.80 -20.47
N LEU A 105 67.00 2.95 -20.22
CA LEU A 105 67.99 3.12 -21.29
C LEU A 105 68.03 1.91 -22.22
N SER A 106 67.87 0.68 -21.71
CA SER A 106 67.89 -0.52 -22.55
C SER A 106 66.59 -0.78 -23.32
N GLN A 107 65.45 -0.29 -22.84
CA GLN A 107 64.13 -0.59 -23.39
C GLN A 107 63.52 0.55 -24.22
N TYR A 108 63.79 1.80 -23.83
CA TYR A 108 63.11 2.97 -24.40
C TYR A 108 64.05 3.94 -25.14
N LEU A 109 65.37 3.69 -25.12
CA LEU A 109 66.33 4.49 -25.86
C LEU A 109 66.93 3.65 -26.98
N LEU A 110 66.42 3.81 -28.20
CA LEU A 110 67.00 3.17 -29.37
C LEU A 110 68.27 3.91 -29.80
N GLU A 111 69.20 3.20 -30.44
CA GLU A 111 70.45 3.79 -30.93
C GLU A 111 70.20 4.91 -31.97
N GLU A 112 69.07 4.83 -32.67
CA GLU A 112 68.56 5.89 -33.55
C GLU A 112 68.17 7.16 -32.77
N ASP A 113 67.61 7.02 -31.56
CA ASP A 113 67.25 8.15 -30.69
C ASP A 113 68.49 8.88 -30.21
N ILE A 114 69.58 8.16 -29.90
CA ILE A 114 70.86 8.77 -29.54
C ILE A 114 71.40 9.63 -30.70
N SER A 115 71.27 9.14 -31.93
CA SER A 115 71.69 9.86 -33.13
C SER A 115 70.83 11.10 -33.40
N ARG A 116 69.52 11.01 -33.18
CA ARG A 116 68.59 12.14 -33.26
C ARG A 116 68.86 13.17 -32.16
N LEU A 117 69.14 12.74 -30.93
CA LEU A 117 69.46 13.59 -29.79
C LEU A 117 70.77 14.37 -30.00
N LYS A 118 71.79 13.77 -30.61
CA LYS A 118 73.05 14.45 -30.94
C LYS A 118 72.90 15.61 -31.92
N GLY A 119 71.86 15.59 -32.77
CA GLY A 119 71.56 16.66 -33.73
C GLY A 119 70.75 17.82 -33.16
N LEU A 120 70.23 17.68 -31.93
CA LEU A 120 69.39 18.69 -31.29
C LEU A 120 70.22 19.57 -30.34
N SER A 121 69.93 20.87 -30.30
CA SER A 121 70.54 21.75 -29.32
C SER A 121 69.95 21.48 -27.93
N VAL A 122 70.76 21.66 -26.88
CA VAL A 122 70.32 21.50 -25.48
C VAL A 122 69.10 22.38 -25.18
N SER A 123 69.05 23.59 -25.73
CA SER A 123 67.91 24.51 -25.59
C SER A 123 66.63 23.96 -26.20
N LEU A 124 66.72 23.32 -27.38
CA LEU A 124 65.54 22.71 -28.02
C LEU A 124 65.04 21.51 -27.21
N LEU A 125 65.95 20.69 -26.69
CA LEU A 125 65.60 19.56 -25.83
C LEU A 125 64.92 20.02 -24.54
N TYR A 126 65.47 21.06 -23.90
CA TYR A 126 64.92 21.65 -22.68
C TYR A 126 63.53 22.20 -22.92
N ASN A 127 63.34 23.04 -23.95
CA ASN A 127 62.03 23.62 -24.27
C ASN A 127 60.99 22.54 -24.63
N THR A 128 61.41 21.47 -25.30
CA THR A 128 60.52 20.35 -25.64
C THR A 128 60.11 19.57 -24.39
N ALA A 129 61.05 19.30 -23.48
CA ALA A 129 60.77 18.63 -22.22
C ALA A 129 59.86 19.48 -21.33
N GLU A 130 60.08 20.79 -21.26
CA GLU A 130 59.23 21.73 -20.52
C GLU A 130 57.81 21.76 -21.11
N SER A 131 57.67 21.83 -22.44
CA SER A 131 56.37 21.79 -23.12
C SER A 131 55.62 20.48 -22.85
N LEU A 132 56.30 19.33 -22.96
CA LEU A 132 55.70 18.01 -22.70
C LEU A 132 55.31 17.86 -21.23
N LEU A 133 56.12 18.36 -20.30
CA LEU A 133 55.77 18.37 -18.87
C LEU A 133 54.52 19.22 -18.60
N GLY A 134 54.39 20.36 -19.27
CA GLY A 134 53.19 21.20 -19.23
C GLY A 134 51.96 20.46 -19.76
N GLU A 135 52.08 19.77 -20.90
CA GLU A 135 50.99 18.98 -21.50
C GLU A 135 50.55 17.82 -20.59
N VAL A 136 51.50 17.05 -20.06
CA VAL A 136 51.22 15.96 -19.10
C VAL A 136 50.54 16.52 -17.84
N THR A 137 51.00 17.67 -17.32
CA THR A 137 50.39 18.32 -16.16
C THR A 137 48.94 18.70 -16.46
N ALA A 138 48.65 19.30 -17.62
CA ALA A 138 47.30 19.67 -18.02
C ALA A 138 46.39 18.42 -18.19
N LEU A 139 46.90 17.36 -18.80
CA LEU A 139 46.17 16.09 -18.95
C LEU A 139 45.82 15.47 -17.60
N VAL A 140 46.78 15.43 -16.66
CA VAL A 140 46.54 14.92 -15.30
C VAL A 140 45.52 15.78 -14.56
N CYS A 141 45.59 17.11 -14.68
CA CYS A 141 44.59 18.01 -14.10
C CYS A 141 43.18 17.74 -14.67
N MET A 142 43.05 17.60 -15.99
CA MET A 142 41.76 17.30 -16.62
C MET A 142 41.22 15.92 -16.22
N ALA A 143 42.08 14.90 -16.16
CA ALA A 143 41.69 13.56 -15.72
C ALA A 143 41.19 13.58 -14.26
N ASN A 144 41.87 14.32 -13.38
CA ASN A 144 41.44 14.49 -11.99
C ASN A 144 40.11 15.23 -11.85
N VAL A 145 39.85 16.24 -12.69
CA VAL A 145 38.55 16.95 -12.72
C VAL A 145 37.45 16.00 -13.17
N ARG A 146 37.65 15.26 -14.27
CA ARG A 146 36.67 14.29 -14.77
C ARG A 146 36.36 13.19 -13.75
N ALA A 147 37.39 12.63 -13.12
CA ALA A 147 37.20 11.61 -12.08
C ALA A 147 36.38 12.14 -10.89
N LYS A 148 36.58 13.41 -10.49
CA LYS A 148 35.78 14.04 -9.44
C LYS A 148 34.33 14.27 -9.88
N GLU A 149 34.11 14.72 -11.11
CA GLU A 149 32.77 14.92 -11.67
C GLU A 149 32.01 13.58 -11.74
N GLU A 150 32.64 12.51 -12.21
CA GLU A 150 32.08 11.16 -12.25
C GLU A 150 31.74 10.66 -10.85
N ALA A 151 32.61 10.85 -9.86
CA ALA A 151 32.34 10.47 -8.48
C ALA A 151 31.10 11.19 -7.91
N VAL A 152 30.94 12.50 -8.20
CA VAL A 152 29.75 13.27 -7.78
C VAL A 152 28.49 12.77 -8.49
N VAL A 153 28.59 12.42 -9.77
CA VAL A 153 27.46 11.86 -10.54
C VAL A 153 27.03 10.50 -9.96
N GLU A 154 27.98 9.61 -9.66
CA GLU A 154 27.69 8.31 -9.05
C GLU A 154 27.13 8.45 -7.62
N GLU A 155 27.65 9.38 -6.83
CA GLU A 155 27.06 9.70 -5.52
C GLU A 155 25.62 10.21 -5.66
N LYS A 156 25.34 11.07 -6.65
CA LYS A 156 23.97 11.54 -6.91
C LYS A 156 23.05 10.39 -7.33
N LYS A 157 23.50 9.48 -8.19
CA LYS A 157 22.73 8.30 -8.61
C LYS A 157 22.44 7.37 -7.44
N THR A 158 23.42 7.09 -6.59
CA THR A 158 23.23 6.22 -5.41
C THR A 158 22.26 6.84 -4.40
N ARG A 159 22.30 8.15 -4.18
CA ARG A 159 21.29 8.86 -3.37
C ARG A 159 19.89 8.76 -3.97
N GLN A 160 19.74 9.00 -5.28
CA GLN A 160 18.45 8.86 -5.98
C GLN A 160 17.89 7.44 -5.90
N LEU A 161 18.74 6.42 -6.05
CA LEU A 161 18.34 5.02 -5.90
C LEU A 161 17.88 4.72 -4.46
N ALA A 162 18.57 5.23 -3.46
CA ALA A 162 18.19 5.07 -2.06
C ALA A 162 16.84 5.74 -1.75
N ASP A 163 16.59 6.93 -2.30
CA ASP A 163 15.32 7.64 -2.11
C ASP A 163 14.16 6.94 -2.83
N LEU A 164 14.37 6.45 -4.05
CA LEU A 164 13.39 5.65 -4.78
C LEU A 164 13.09 4.32 -4.05
N GLN A 165 14.10 3.68 -3.47
CA GLN A 165 13.90 2.46 -2.70
C GLN A 165 13.02 2.72 -1.47
N LYS A 166 13.26 3.81 -0.73
CA LYS A 166 12.40 4.21 0.41
C LYS A 166 10.96 4.46 -0.03
N GLU A 167 10.77 5.10 -1.18
CA GLU A 167 9.43 5.35 -1.72
C GLU A 167 8.72 4.05 -2.14
N ILE A 168 9.44 3.11 -2.75
CA ILE A 168 8.92 1.76 -3.06
C ILE A 168 8.48 1.06 -1.77
N ASP A 169 9.32 1.05 -0.73
CA ASP A 169 9.01 0.40 0.54
C ASP A 169 7.77 1.05 1.19
N ARG A 170 7.67 2.39 1.16
CA ARG A 170 6.50 3.13 1.65
C ARG A 170 5.24 2.73 0.87
N LEU A 171 5.28 2.76 -0.45
CA LEU A 171 4.12 2.41 -1.29
C LEU A 171 3.70 0.95 -1.11
N GLN A 172 4.64 0.04 -0.85
CA GLN A 172 4.31 -1.35 -0.52
C GLN A 172 3.57 -1.45 0.82
N THR A 173 3.97 -0.68 1.83
CA THR A 173 3.24 -0.66 3.12
C THR A 173 1.84 -0.07 2.98
N GLU A 174 1.68 1.01 2.21
CA GLU A 174 0.37 1.62 1.94
C GLU A 174 -0.54 0.67 1.14
N ALA A 175 0.01 -0.05 0.16
CA ALA A 175 -0.74 -1.05 -0.61
C ALA A 175 -1.26 -2.18 0.29
N ALA A 176 -0.42 -2.68 1.20
CA ALA A 176 -0.83 -3.72 2.16
C ALA A 176 -1.92 -3.21 3.12
N GLU A 177 -1.87 -1.95 3.55
CA GLU A 177 -2.92 -1.34 4.37
C GLU A 177 -4.25 -1.23 3.62
N VAL A 178 -4.21 -0.82 2.34
CA VAL A 178 -5.41 -0.74 1.48
C VAL A 178 -6.04 -2.12 1.31
N ASP A 179 -5.25 -3.17 1.09
CA ASP A 179 -5.77 -4.53 0.96
C ASP A 179 -6.41 -5.02 2.27
N ARG A 180 -5.82 -4.69 3.42
CA ARG A 180 -6.41 -4.97 4.73
C ARG A 180 -7.75 -4.27 4.92
N LEU A 181 -7.81 -2.97 4.62
CA LEU A 181 -9.05 -2.18 4.72
C LEU A 181 -10.13 -2.70 3.77
N ARG A 182 -9.76 -3.17 2.58
CA ARG A 182 -10.69 -3.80 1.65
C ARG A 182 -11.28 -5.10 2.22
N ALA A 183 -10.46 -5.94 2.83
CA ALA A 183 -10.92 -7.16 3.49
C ALA A 183 -11.87 -6.85 4.67
N ASP A 184 -11.53 -5.86 5.50
CA ASP A 184 -12.37 -5.41 6.62
C ASP A 184 -13.72 -4.87 6.11
N PHE A 185 -13.72 -4.11 5.02
CA PHE A 185 -14.94 -3.59 4.39
C PHE A 185 -15.84 -4.73 3.88
N GLN A 186 -15.29 -5.72 3.19
CA GLN A 186 -16.05 -6.89 2.72
C GLN A 186 -16.67 -7.67 3.87
N ARG A 187 -15.93 -7.83 4.98
CA ARG A 187 -16.45 -8.50 6.19
C ARG A 187 -17.62 -7.73 6.81
N LEU A 188 -17.51 -6.41 6.90
CA LEU A 188 -18.59 -5.56 7.41
C LEU A 188 -19.81 -5.58 6.50
N ASP A 189 -19.62 -5.62 5.18
CA ASP A 189 -20.71 -5.70 4.21
C ASP A 189 -21.47 -7.04 4.32
N GLN A 190 -20.75 -8.15 4.45
CA GLN A 190 -21.34 -9.46 4.73
C GLN A 190 -22.11 -9.45 6.06
N PHE A 191 -21.53 -8.90 7.12
CA PHE A 191 -22.21 -8.79 8.41
C PHE A 191 -23.49 -7.93 8.32
N LYS A 192 -23.44 -6.80 7.59
CA LYS A 192 -24.61 -5.93 7.34
C LYS A 192 -25.71 -6.70 6.60
N SER A 193 -25.38 -7.41 5.52
CA SER A 193 -26.35 -8.21 4.79
C SER A 193 -26.99 -9.29 5.67
N GLY A 194 -26.23 -9.93 6.56
CA GLY A 194 -26.75 -10.90 7.51
C GLY A 194 -27.71 -10.30 8.53
N LEU A 195 -27.44 -9.08 9.00
CA LEU A 195 -28.36 -8.34 9.88
C LEU A 195 -29.65 -7.92 9.16
N GLU A 196 -29.55 -7.51 7.89
CA GLU A 196 -30.73 -7.15 7.08
C GLU A 196 -31.68 -8.34 6.95
N VAL A 197 -31.15 -9.54 6.65
CA VAL A 197 -31.94 -10.77 6.60
C VAL A 197 -32.60 -11.08 7.95
N GLN A 198 -31.87 -10.92 9.07
CA GLN A 198 -32.45 -11.13 10.41
C GLN A 198 -33.56 -10.13 10.73
N ILE A 199 -33.39 -8.87 10.34
CA ILE A 199 -34.41 -7.83 10.52
C ILE A 199 -35.68 -8.20 9.75
N ASP A 200 -35.57 -8.63 8.50
CA ASP A 200 -36.72 -8.99 7.69
C ASP A 200 -37.43 -10.25 8.21
N GLN A 201 -36.67 -11.23 8.70
CA GLN A 201 -37.23 -12.40 9.37
C GLN A 201 -38.00 -12.01 10.65
N LEU A 202 -37.43 -11.15 11.49
CA LEU A 202 -38.09 -10.67 12.71
C LEU A 202 -39.33 -9.84 12.43
N LYS A 203 -39.34 -9.02 11.37
CA LYS A 203 -40.53 -8.28 10.93
C LYS A 203 -41.65 -9.24 10.56
N LYS A 204 -41.35 -10.26 9.74
CA LYS A 204 -42.33 -11.26 9.34
C LYS A 204 -42.89 -12.02 10.54
N GLU A 205 -42.03 -12.46 11.46
CA GLU A 205 -42.49 -13.12 12.69
C GLU A 205 -43.38 -12.22 13.56
N ASN A 206 -43.08 -10.92 13.59
CA ASN A 206 -43.88 -9.95 14.32
C ASN A 206 -45.26 -9.75 13.66
N GLU A 207 -45.31 -9.65 12.33
CA GLU A 207 -46.56 -9.59 11.55
C GLU A 207 -47.42 -10.83 11.78
N ASP A 208 -46.83 -12.03 11.72
CA ASP A 208 -47.53 -13.31 11.98
C ASP A 208 -48.10 -13.36 13.40
N LYS A 209 -47.33 -12.89 14.40
CA LYS A 209 -47.79 -12.82 15.79
C LYS A 209 -48.91 -11.81 15.97
N GLN A 210 -48.80 -10.63 15.33
CA GLN A 210 -49.84 -9.62 15.37
C GLN A 210 -51.14 -10.13 14.76
N GLN A 211 -51.06 -10.86 13.64
CA GLN A 211 -52.23 -11.49 13.03
C GLN A 211 -52.89 -12.51 13.96
N LYS A 212 -52.09 -13.35 14.65
CA LYS A 212 -52.62 -14.32 15.64
C LYS A 212 -53.28 -13.63 16.82
N ILE A 213 -52.71 -12.52 17.32
CA ILE A 213 -53.32 -11.73 18.39
C ILE A 213 -54.70 -11.24 17.94
N SER A 214 -54.82 -10.62 16.77
CA SER A 214 -56.10 -10.13 16.26
C SER A 214 -57.13 -11.25 16.04
N GLN A 215 -56.69 -12.44 15.60
CA GLN A 215 -57.57 -13.62 15.50
C GLN A 215 -58.07 -14.08 16.88
N HIS A 216 -57.20 -14.10 17.88
CA HIS A 216 -57.58 -14.46 19.25
C HIS A 216 -58.51 -13.44 19.88
N GLU A 217 -58.28 -12.14 19.68
CA GLU A 217 -59.17 -11.07 20.13
C GLU A 217 -60.57 -11.22 19.54
N THR A 218 -60.65 -11.45 18.22
CA THR A 218 -61.95 -11.70 17.54
C THR A 218 -62.66 -12.93 18.12
N LYS A 219 -61.92 -14.02 18.35
CA LYS A 219 -62.48 -15.24 18.95
C LYS A 219 -62.96 -15.02 20.38
N ILE A 220 -62.25 -14.21 21.17
CA ILE A 220 -62.65 -13.86 22.54
C ILE A 220 -63.98 -13.10 22.51
N GLU A 221 -64.15 -12.12 21.63
CA GLU A 221 -65.41 -11.39 21.52
C GLU A 221 -66.57 -12.29 21.11
N LEU A 222 -66.38 -13.15 20.10
CA LEU A 222 -67.41 -14.13 19.72
C LEU A 222 -67.79 -15.06 20.88
N LEU A 223 -66.81 -15.54 21.65
CA LEU A 223 -67.07 -16.40 22.80
C LEU A 223 -67.79 -15.66 23.94
N LYS A 224 -67.52 -14.37 24.14
CA LYS A 224 -68.26 -13.56 25.13
C LYS A 224 -69.73 -13.45 24.74
N ASP A 225 -70.01 -13.19 23.46
CA ASP A 225 -71.38 -13.12 22.92
C ASP A 225 -72.09 -14.48 23.06
N ASP A 226 -71.42 -15.57 22.69
CA ASP A 226 -71.96 -16.93 22.81
C ASP A 226 -72.28 -17.31 24.27
N VAL A 227 -71.38 -16.99 25.21
CA VAL A 227 -71.61 -17.22 26.64
C VAL A 227 -72.80 -16.41 27.15
N THR A 228 -72.91 -15.14 26.74
CA THR A 228 -74.00 -14.25 27.15
C THR A 228 -75.33 -14.75 26.59
N ASN A 229 -75.37 -15.11 25.31
CA ASN A 229 -76.56 -15.66 24.66
C ASN A 229 -77.01 -16.98 25.30
N THR A 230 -76.06 -17.90 25.54
CA THR A 230 -76.36 -19.20 26.17
C THR A 230 -76.90 -19.02 27.58
N PHE A 231 -76.35 -18.06 28.33
CA PHE A 231 -76.83 -17.74 29.67
C PHE A 231 -78.25 -17.15 29.66
N ILE A 232 -78.56 -16.21 28.76
CA ILE A 232 -79.90 -15.62 28.63
C ILE A 232 -80.93 -16.70 28.27
N VAL A 233 -80.64 -17.51 27.25
CA VAL A 233 -81.55 -18.61 26.82
C VAL A 233 -81.76 -19.62 27.96
N GLY A 234 -80.70 -19.98 28.67
CA GLY A 234 -80.79 -20.88 29.82
C GLY A 234 -81.61 -20.30 30.98
N PHE A 235 -81.49 -19.00 31.24
CA PHE A 235 -82.27 -18.29 32.25
C PHE A 235 -83.76 -18.24 31.90
N GLU A 236 -84.09 -17.89 30.65
CA GLU A 236 -85.47 -17.88 30.15
C GLU A 236 -86.12 -19.27 30.24
N ALA A 237 -85.41 -20.32 29.82
CA ALA A 237 -85.89 -21.69 29.92
C ALA A 237 -86.13 -22.13 31.38
N ALA A 238 -85.31 -21.64 32.33
CA ALA A 238 -85.53 -21.91 33.75
C ALA A 238 -86.77 -21.18 34.29
N LEU A 239 -87.01 -19.93 33.89
CA LEU A 239 -88.22 -19.20 34.25
C LEU A 239 -89.48 -19.89 33.69
N GLU A 240 -89.43 -20.38 32.45
CA GLU A 240 -90.53 -21.14 31.84
C GLU A 240 -90.84 -22.42 32.65
N GLN A 241 -89.81 -23.15 33.10
CA GLN A 241 -90.00 -24.32 33.96
C GLN A 241 -90.65 -23.96 35.30
N VAL A 242 -90.24 -22.86 35.94
CA VAL A 242 -90.85 -22.40 37.20
C VAL A 242 -92.31 -22.00 37.00
N ALA A 243 -92.62 -21.27 35.93
CA ALA A 243 -93.98 -20.87 35.60
C ALA A 243 -94.90 -22.08 35.38
N ALA A 244 -94.39 -23.14 34.73
CA ALA A 244 -95.14 -24.38 34.50
C ALA A 244 -95.48 -25.11 35.81
N VAL A 245 -94.56 -25.10 36.79
CA VAL A 245 -94.77 -25.76 38.10
C VAL A 245 -95.58 -24.89 39.07
N HIS A 246 -95.45 -23.56 38.99
CA HIS A 246 -96.08 -22.60 39.91
C HIS A 246 -96.77 -21.44 39.18
N PRO A 247 -97.97 -21.66 38.58
CA PRO A 247 -98.63 -20.66 37.73
C PRO A 247 -99.07 -19.37 38.44
N SER A 248 -99.15 -19.37 39.77
CA SER A 248 -99.57 -18.21 40.57
C SER A 248 -98.44 -17.24 40.90
N VAL A 249 -97.18 -17.58 40.58
CA VAL A 249 -96.01 -16.73 40.86
C VAL A 249 -95.80 -15.78 39.69
N ASP A 250 -95.77 -14.47 39.96
CA ASP A 250 -95.43 -13.46 38.97
C ASP A 250 -93.91 -13.38 38.77
N LEU A 251 -93.43 -13.77 37.59
CA LEU A 251 -92.02 -13.74 37.20
C LEU A 251 -91.69 -12.53 36.31
N SER A 252 -92.63 -11.61 36.05
CA SER A 252 -92.43 -10.49 35.11
C SER A 252 -91.30 -9.54 35.51
N LEU A 253 -90.93 -9.50 36.80
CA LEU A 253 -89.85 -8.67 37.32
C LEU A 253 -88.48 -9.37 37.36
N MET A 254 -88.42 -10.67 37.01
CA MET A 254 -87.19 -11.45 36.99
C MET A 254 -86.27 -10.98 35.86
N ASP A 255 -85.02 -10.73 36.23
CA ASP A 255 -83.98 -10.26 35.32
C ASP A 255 -82.67 -10.92 35.79
N PRO A 256 -81.90 -11.55 34.89
CA PRO A 256 -80.69 -12.25 35.26
C PRO A 256 -79.60 -11.33 35.84
N CYS A 257 -79.71 -10.01 35.65
CA CYS A 257 -78.79 -9.01 36.19
C CYS A 257 -79.27 -8.38 37.51
N LYS A 258 -80.37 -8.84 38.11
CA LYS A 258 -80.84 -8.36 39.42
C LYS A 258 -80.36 -9.28 40.53
N THR A 259 -80.00 -8.67 41.67
CA THR A 259 -79.59 -9.38 42.88
C THR A 259 -80.71 -9.36 43.92
N VAL A 260 -80.75 -10.35 44.82
CA VAL A 260 -81.76 -10.43 45.89
C VAL A 260 -81.17 -9.89 47.18
N VAL A 261 -81.69 -8.77 47.66
CA VAL A 261 -81.32 -8.14 48.93
C VAL A 261 -82.56 -8.05 49.81
N GLU A 262 -82.51 -8.65 51.00
CA GLU A 262 -83.64 -8.69 51.96
C GLU A 262 -84.95 -9.24 51.38
N GLY A 263 -84.86 -10.20 50.46
CA GLY A 263 -86.03 -10.82 49.81
C GLY A 263 -86.69 -9.96 48.73
N LYS A 264 -86.07 -8.82 48.35
CA LYS A 264 -86.48 -7.99 47.21
C LYS A 264 -85.43 -8.05 46.11
N LEU A 265 -85.87 -7.97 44.86
CA LEU A 265 -84.97 -7.80 43.73
C LEU A 265 -84.54 -6.35 43.64
N VAL A 266 -83.24 -6.14 43.60
CA VAL A 266 -82.61 -4.84 43.41
C VAL A 266 -81.72 -4.93 42.18
N GLY A 267 -81.72 -3.89 41.35
CA GLY A 267 -80.75 -3.80 40.26
C GLY A 267 -79.37 -3.48 40.81
N ASP A 268 -78.33 -4.03 40.19
CA ASP A 268 -76.96 -3.62 40.49
C ASP A 268 -76.82 -2.11 40.16
N ALA A 269 -76.41 -1.33 41.15
CA ALA A 269 -76.20 0.12 41.07
C ALA A 269 -74.86 0.48 40.41
#